data_AF-A0A8S1VPC3-F1
#
_entry.id   AF-A0A8S1VPC3-F1
#
_cell.length_a   1.000
_cell.length_b   1.000
_cell.length_c   1.000
_cell.angle_alpha   90.00
_cell.angle_beta   90.00
_cell.angle_gamma   90.00
#
_symmetry.space_group_name_H-M   'P 1'
#
loop_
_entity.id
_entity.type
_entity.pdbx_description
1 polymer ?
#
loop_
_entity_poly.entity_id
_entity_poly.type
_entity_poly.pdbx_seq_one_letter_code
_entity_poly.pdbx_strand_id
1 'polypeptide(L)'
;MIEKEEELHCSLKHKIPILMVAFDTTLKRNERILCCQCMENLGSKAQLMSFKKFVVIIEENQKLKYESVENVIMIRIKRIEELNKIFFIKI
;
A
#
# COMPACT_ATOMS: atom_id res chain seq x y z
N MET A 1 1.55 -1.86 -9.84
CA MET A 1 1.61 -3.31 -9.63
C MET A 1 2.46 -3.55 -8.40
N ILE A 2 1.87 -4.10 -7.34
CA ILE A 2 2.66 -4.82 -6.32
C ILE A 2 3.24 -6.03 -7.06
N GLU A 3 4.51 -6.34 -6.81
CA GLU A 3 5.25 -7.47 -7.40
C GLU A 3 4.36 -8.73 -7.42
N LYS A 4 4.43 -9.53 -8.50
CA LYS A 4 3.58 -10.73 -8.61
C LYS A 4 3.86 -11.62 -7.39
N GLU A 5 2.82 -12.18 -6.78
CA GLU A 5 2.92 -13.03 -5.58
C GLU A 5 3.97 -14.17 -5.74
N GLU A 6 4.20 -14.59 -6.99
CA GLU A 6 5.18 -15.58 -7.44
C GLU A 6 6.66 -15.12 -7.33
N GLU A 7 6.91 -13.81 -7.33
CA GLU A 7 8.25 -13.20 -7.27
C GLU A 7 8.67 -12.86 -5.83
N LEU A 8 7.76 -12.96 -4.87
CA LEU A 8 8.04 -12.66 -3.46
C LEU A 8 8.73 -13.84 -2.79
N HIS A 9 10.04 -13.69 -2.63
CA HIS A 9 10.87 -14.66 -1.92
C HIS A 9 11.12 -14.23 -0.47
N CYS A 10 11.10 -15.21 0.43
CA CYS A 10 11.55 -15.02 1.80
C CYS A 10 12.97 -14.44 1.83
N SER A 11 13.18 -13.39 2.63
CA SER A 11 14.48 -12.71 2.79
C SER A 11 15.59 -13.64 3.31
N LEU A 12 15.22 -14.69 4.05
CA LEU A 12 16.12 -15.73 4.54
C LEU A 12 16.34 -16.88 3.54
N LYS A 13 15.88 -16.72 2.28
CA LYS A 13 16.09 -17.66 1.16
C LYS A 13 15.53 -19.06 1.39
N HIS A 14 14.48 -19.20 2.20
CA HIS A 14 13.78 -20.48 2.42
C HIS A 14 13.12 -21.05 1.14
N LYS A 15 13.03 -20.29 0.04
CA LYS A 15 12.39 -20.68 -1.24
C LYS A 15 10.94 -21.19 -1.08
N ILE A 16 10.22 -20.64 -0.11
CA ILE A 16 8.81 -20.94 0.19
C ILE A 16 8.01 -19.65 0.02
N PRO A 17 6.75 -19.72 -0.45
CA PRO A 17 5.89 -18.55 -0.58
C PRO A 17 5.67 -17.82 0.75
N ILE A 18 5.50 -16.51 0.63
CA ILE A 18 5.10 -15.66 1.74
C ILE A 18 3.64 -15.90 2.08
N LEU A 19 3.34 -16.04 3.37
CA LEU A 19 1.98 -16.33 3.86
C LEU A 19 1.45 -15.22 4.75
N MET A 20 2.31 -14.59 5.55
CA MET A 20 1.88 -13.63 6.57
C MET A 20 2.78 -12.40 6.65
N VAL A 21 2.23 -11.36 7.25
CA VAL A 21 2.90 -10.10 7.59
C VAL A 21 2.80 -9.89 9.10
N ALA A 22 3.94 -9.57 9.72
CA ALA A 22 4.03 -9.24 11.14
C ALA A 22 3.99 -7.72 11.36
N PHE A 23 3.09 -7.28 12.23
CA PHE A 23 3.02 -5.90 12.71
C PHE A 23 3.85 -5.74 13.98
N ASP A 24 5.16 -5.71 13.80
CA ASP A 24 6.11 -5.51 14.88
C ASP A 24 7.10 -4.41 14.48
N THR A 25 7.14 -3.34 15.25
CA THR A 25 8.03 -2.20 15.00
C THR A 25 9.48 -2.52 15.29
N THR A 26 9.76 -3.55 16.10
CA THR A 26 11.12 -4.00 16.43
C THR A 26 11.78 -4.78 15.29
N LEU A 27 10.97 -5.40 14.42
CA LEU A 27 11.46 -6.11 13.23
C LEU A 27 11.84 -5.14 12.12
N LYS A 28 12.90 -5.45 11.37
CA LYS A 28 13.24 -4.75 10.12
C LYS A 28 12.18 -5.03 9.06
N ARG A 29 12.06 -4.13 8.07
CA ARG A 29 11.00 -4.24 7.03
C ARG A 29 10.98 -5.60 6.31
N ASN A 30 12.16 -6.13 5.99
CA ASN A 30 12.34 -7.43 5.33
C ASN A 30 12.15 -8.64 6.26
N GLU A 31 12.05 -8.43 7.58
CA GLU A 31 11.78 -9.46 8.59
C GLU A 31 10.29 -9.51 8.94
N ARG A 32 9.49 -8.54 8.46
CA ARG A 32 8.04 -8.50 8.69
C ARG A 32 7.25 -9.36 7.71
N ILE A 33 7.88 -9.88 6.66
CA ILE A 33 7.24 -10.68 5.62
C ILE A 33 7.66 -12.14 5.82
N LEU A 34 6.71 -13.01 6.15
CA LEU A 34 6.99 -14.33 6.72
C LEU A 34 6.44 -15.46 5.85
N CYS A 35 7.30 -16.45 5.57
CA CYS A 35 6.89 -17.78 5.15
C CYS A 35 6.62 -18.67 6.39
N CYS A 36 6.15 -19.91 6.20
CA CYS A 36 5.90 -20.83 7.31
C CYS A 36 7.09 -21.04 8.24
N GLN A 37 8.30 -21.22 7.70
CA GLN A 37 9.51 -21.41 8.50
C GLN A 37 9.92 -20.15 9.28
N CYS A 38 9.71 -18.97 8.72
CA CYS A 38 9.96 -17.72 9.44
C CYS A 38 8.96 -17.50 10.58
N MET A 39 7.73 -17.99 10.44
CA MET A 39 6.72 -17.90 11.51
C MET A 39 7.09 -18.80 12.70
N GLU A 40 7.58 -20.01 12.46
CA GLU A 40 8.00 -20.93 13.53
C GLU A 40 9.18 -20.38 14.34
N ASN A 41 10.07 -19.65 13.67
CA ASN A 41 11.23 -19.02 14.30
C ASN A 41 10.95 -17.60 14.79
N LEU A 42 9.72 -17.10 14.65
CA LEU A 42 9.34 -15.78 15.11
C LEU A 42 9.19 -15.81 16.64
N GLY A 43 10.27 -15.46 17.35
CA GLY A 43 10.28 -15.36 18.80
C GLY A 43 9.45 -14.19 19.37
N SER A 44 8.82 -13.37 18.51
CA SER A 44 8.03 -12.21 18.95
C SER A 44 6.54 -12.52 18.99
N LYS A 45 5.83 -11.91 19.95
CA LYS A 45 4.36 -11.96 20.03
C LYS A 45 3.69 -11.00 19.03
N ALA A 46 4.28 -10.84 17.85
CA ALA A 46 3.78 -9.93 16.83
C ALA A 46 2.35 -10.27 16.44
N GLN A 47 1.55 -9.24 16.22
CA GLN A 47 0.26 -9.43 15.55
C GLN A 47 0.53 -9.81 14.09
N LEU A 48 -0.06 -10.93 13.66
CA LEU A 48 0.08 -11.43 12.30
C LEU A 48 -1.19 -11.19 11.49
N MET A 49 -1.01 -10.95 10.19
CA MET A 49 -2.09 -10.90 9.22
C MET A 49 -1.70 -11.66 7.97
N SER A 50 -2.66 -12.27 7.28
CA SER A 50 -2.35 -12.94 6.02
C SER A 50 -1.86 -11.94 4.98
N PHE A 51 -0.84 -12.33 4.24
CA PHE A 51 -0.25 -11.51 3.18
C PHE A 51 -1.31 -11.09 2.15
N LYS A 52 -2.19 -12.01 1.76
CA LYS A 52 -3.31 -11.71 0.84
C LYS A 52 -4.23 -10.60 1.34
N LYS A 53 -4.64 -10.64 2.61
CA LYS A 53 -5.48 -9.57 3.20
C LYS A 53 -4.72 -8.25 3.26
N PHE A 54 -3.43 -8.31 3.59
CA PHE A 54 -2.59 -7.12 3.64
C PHE A 54 -2.45 -6.45 2.26
N VAL A 55 -2.27 -7.24 1.19
CA VAL A 55 -2.24 -6.74 -0.19
C VAL A 55 -3.55 -6.03 -0.55
N VAL A 56 -4.71 -6.64 -0.27
CA VAL A 56 -6.02 -6.02 -0.52
C VAL A 56 -6.14 -4.66 0.19
N ILE A 57 -5.73 -4.59 1.47
CA ILE A 57 -5.74 -3.34 2.23
C ILE A 57 -4.83 -2.28 1.58
N ILE A 58 -3.66 -2.67 1.06
CA ILE A 58 -2.78 -1.73 0.35
C ILE A 58 -3.48 -1.23 -0.92
N GLU A 59 -4.06 -2.11 -1.72
CA GLU A 59 -4.74 -1.75 -2.97
C GLU A 59 -5.91 -0.80 -2.72
N GLU A 60 -6.75 -1.08 -1.73
CA GLU A 60 -7.84 -0.20 -1.31
C GLU A 60 -7.34 1.18 -0.89
N ASN A 61 -6.27 1.22 -0.09
CA ASN A 61 -5.66 2.49 0.33
C ASN A 61 -5.07 3.28 -0.85
N GLN A 62 -4.49 2.60 -1.83
CA GLN A 62 -3.97 3.27 -3.04
C GLN A 62 -5.11 3.82 -3.90
N LYS A 63 -6.21 3.08 -4.03
CA LYS A 63 -7.42 3.55 -4.71
C LYS A 63 -7.97 4.81 -4.05
N LEU A 64 -8.11 4.83 -2.72
CA LEU A 64 -8.57 6.00 -1.98
C LEU A 64 -7.65 7.22 -2.16
N LYS A 65 -6.33 7.00 -2.18
CA LYS A 65 -5.36 8.08 -2.46
C LYS A 65 -5.52 8.64 -3.87
N TYR A 66 -5.72 7.76 -4.86
CA TYR A 66 -5.95 8.17 -6.23
C TYR A 66 -7.22 9.04 -6.34
N GLU A 67 -8.34 8.56 -5.81
CA GLU A 67 -9.62 9.29 -5.80
C GLU A 67 -9.49 10.65 -5.08
N SER A 68 -8.75 10.71 -3.98
CA SER A 68 -8.48 11.96 -3.27
C SER A 68 -7.72 12.97 -4.14
N VAL A 69 -6.67 12.53 -4.84
CA VAL A 69 -5.88 13.40 -5.73
C VAL A 69 -6.72 13.87 -6.91
N GLU A 70 -7.49 12.98 -7.52
CA GLU A 70 -8.39 13.31 -8.64
C GLU A 70 -9.42 14.38 -8.24
N ASN A 71 -10.05 14.22 -7.07
CA ASN A 71 -10.98 15.21 -6.54
C ASN A 71 -10.33 16.59 -6.34
N VAL A 72 -9.11 16.63 -5.80
CA VAL A 72 -8.36 17.88 -5.63
C VAL A 72 -8.09 18.52 -6.99
N ILE A 73 -7.65 17.76 -7.99
CA ILE A 73 -7.40 18.27 -9.34
C ILE A 73 -8.69 18.86 -9.95
N MET A 74 -9.81 18.13 -9.85
CA MET A 74 -11.10 18.59 -10.37
C MET A 74 -11.58 19.89 -9.73
N ILE A 75 -11.40 20.04 -8.42
CA ILE A 75 -11.71 21.30 -7.71
C ILE A 75 -10.83 22.45 -8.23
N ARG A 76 -9.55 22.18 -8.50
CA ARG A 76 -8.63 23.21 -9.03
C ARG A 76 -8.99 23.61 -10.45
N ILE A 77 -9.35 22.67 -11.32
CA ILE A 77 -9.81 22.94 -12.68
C ILE A 77 -11.04 23.84 -12.65
N LYS A 78 -12.08 23.47 -11.87
CA LYS A 78 -13.30 24.28 -11.72
C LYS A 78 -13.00 25.71 -11.28
N ARG A 79 -12.09 25.88 -10.31
CA ARG A 79 -11.68 27.21 -9.83
C ARG A 79 -11.00 28.04 -10.93
N ILE A 80 -10.18 27.43 -11.78
CA ILE A 80 -9.55 28.11 -12.92
C ILE A 80 -10.62 28.53 -13.94
N GLU A 81 -11.57 27.64 -14.25
CA GLU A 81 -12.68 27.95 -15.16
C GLU A 81 -13.55 29.11 -14.66
N GLU A 82 -13.86 29.14 -13.36
CA GLU A 82 -14.60 30.24 -12.73
C GLU A 82 -13.84 31.57 -12.81
N LEU A 83 -12.54 31.56 -12.53
CA LEU A 83 -11.71 32.76 -12.66
C LEU A 83 -11.69 33.25 -14.11
N ASN A 84 -11.50 32.37 -15.08
CA ASN A 84 -11.52 32.74 -16.50
C ASN A 84 -12.85 33.40 -16.89
N LYS A 85 -14.00 32.87 -16.45
CA LYS A 85 -15.30 33.51 -16.70
C LYS A 85 -15.36 34.94 -16.16
N ILE A 86 -14.82 35.19 -14.96
CA ILE A 86 -14.80 36.53 -14.37
C ILE A 86 -13.91 37.49 -15.18
N PHE A 87 -12.76 37.02 -15.68
CA PHE A 87 -11.85 37.83 -16.46
C PHE A 87 -12.39 38.15 -17.87
N PHE A 88 -13.08 37.21 -18.51
CA PHE A 88 -13.67 37.42 -19.85
C PHE A 88 -14.92 38.30 -19.87
N ILE A 89 -15.63 38.49 -18.74
CA ILE A 89 -16.79 39.40 -18.64
C ILE A 89 -16.36 40.88 -18.48
N LYS A 90 -15.09 41.15 -18.14
CA LYS A 90 -14.58 42.49 -17.86
C LYS A 90 -13.84 43.17 -19.04
N ILE A 91 -13.84 42.55 -20.23
CA ILE A 91 -13.34 43.12 -21.49
C ILE A 91 -14.54 43.36 -22.40
#